data_AF-A0A6M1Z315-F1
#
_entry.id   AF-A0A6M1Z315-F1
#
_cell.length_a   1.000
_cell.length_b   1.000
_cell.length_c   1.000
_cell.angle_alpha   90.00
_cell.angle_beta   90.00
_cell.angle_gamma   90.00
#
_symmetry.space_group_name_H-M   'P 1'
#
loop_
_entity.id
_entity.type
_entity.pdbx_description
1 polymer ?
#
loop_
_entity_poly.entity_id
_entity_poly.type
_entity_poly.pdbx_seq_one_letter_code
_entity_poly.pdbx_strand_id
1 'polypeptide(L)'
;MPNPIPNTKPALSLFDTYNPIKIALKPIVYVASKVYQLFQRFLGYFCRIGTFPFGERQRSAVKRKIQEFYRGGCYDTHNRTGFDPKRLERAFRVLESIGARRREIRSKAGTKLDSMLVRYRDVKTKIEENGGMICDSFPLQIVSKKHEGKNEKLYCKKSEGSVDQYVDLITRNPGQTTEKWEKFCKETLSKLGLKKVMLGGEEAYIAKEWGGMKNPIRPTPNQLFVRCNAPTECMAMGKRDTMRHVLGCRGDVLCFDYPGSNRSEGIPSEGAYYLSGETMVEYGHHDLGYDWKNIWVFGFCLGGAVACHLAAKYHKEGINLSTQNAFADLLGTYKQQIWPANRLAPHGIDAIKSEDPRVTSRVQQDGFDNVEKLRAAANKGKSGYAFIINTEQDTTIGRHSHENLVAVADRAFEKISACNYSCPLSGNAHSYDVLGDPLVFKQFIELLVEKDRREAEGPHEATARASSILAS
;
A
#
# COMPACT_ATOMS: atom_id res chain seq x y z
N MET A 1 -21.30 43.77 27.59
CA MET A 1 -21.25 43.74 26.11
C MET A 1 -20.10 44.64 25.68
N PRO A 2 -19.06 44.15 25.00
CA PRO A 2 -17.97 45.01 24.53
C PRO A 2 -18.33 45.67 23.19
N ASN A 3 -17.94 46.93 23.04
CA ASN A 3 -18.23 47.77 21.87
C ASN A 3 -17.58 47.20 20.58
N PRO A 4 -18.23 47.38 19.40
CA PRO A 4 -17.66 46.95 18.13
C PRO A 4 -16.48 47.83 17.72
N ILE A 5 -15.35 47.19 17.39
CA ILE A 5 -14.18 47.83 16.81
C ILE A 5 -14.50 48.21 15.35
N PRO A 6 -14.22 49.45 14.90
CA PRO A 6 -14.52 49.87 13.54
C PRO A 6 -13.61 49.17 12.52
N ASN A 7 -14.26 48.61 11.50
CA ASN A 7 -13.65 47.84 10.43
C ASN A 7 -13.01 48.79 9.39
N THR A 8 -11.76 49.20 9.62
CA THR A 8 -10.99 49.96 8.62
C THR A 8 -10.47 49.00 7.55
N LYS A 9 -11.09 49.03 6.36
CA LYS A 9 -10.50 48.40 5.17
C LYS A 9 -9.11 49.01 4.92
N PRO A 10 -8.06 48.19 4.71
CA PRO A 10 -6.76 48.72 4.38
C PRO A 10 -6.86 49.50 3.06
N ALA A 11 -6.42 50.76 3.10
CA ALA A 11 -6.27 51.57 1.91
C ALA A 11 -5.28 50.84 0.98
N LEU A 12 -5.79 50.31 -0.13
CA LEU A 12 -5.00 49.80 -1.24
C LEU A 12 -4.12 50.96 -1.70
N SER A 13 -2.81 50.86 -1.45
CA SER A 13 -1.87 51.88 -1.87
C SER A 13 -1.92 51.93 -3.40
N LEU A 14 -2.19 53.12 -3.94
CA LEU A 14 -2.08 53.44 -5.37
C LEU A 14 -0.65 53.23 -5.90
N PHE A 15 0.31 52.90 -5.04
CA PHE A 15 1.70 52.57 -5.38
C PHE A 15 1.92 51.10 -5.79
N ASP A 16 0.98 50.19 -5.53
CA ASP A 16 1.13 48.78 -5.93
C ASP A 16 0.69 48.49 -7.38
N THR A 17 -0.03 49.42 -8.02
CA THR A 17 -0.59 49.23 -9.36
C THR A 17 0.31 49.68 -10.51
N TYR A 18 1.40 50.40 -10.23
CA TYR A 18 2.28 50.94 -11.27
C TYR A 18 3.74 50.91 -10.85
N ASN A 19 4.29 49.70 -10.65
CA ASN A 19 5.73 49.55 -10.59
C ASN A 19 6.24 49.22 -12.01
N PRO A 20 6.73 50.22 -12.79
CA PRO A 20 7.19 50.01 -14.15
C PRO A 20 8.32 48.98 -14.23
N ILE A 21 9.08 48.79 -13.13
CA ILE A 21 10.11 47.76 -13.03
C ILE A 21 9.47 46.35 -13.02
N LYS A 22 8.34 46.14 -12.33
CA LYS A 22 7.63 44.83 -12.37
C LYS A 22 7.05 44.54 -13.76
N ILE A 23 6.58 45.56 -14.48
CA ILE A 23 6.04 45.41 -15.84
C ILE A 23 7.18 45.11 -16.82
N ALA A 24 8.31 45.82 -16.72
CA ALA A 24 9.50 45.59 -17.55
C ALA A 24 10.19 44.23 -17.25
N LEU A 25 10.17 43.76 -16.00
CA LEU A 25 10.78 42.49 -15.61
C LEU A 25 9.91 41.28 -15.90
N LYS A 26 8.58 41.41 -16.04
CA LYS A 26 7.68 40.28 -16.32
C LYS A 26 8.08 39.46 -17.56
N PRO A 27 8.35 40.07 -18.74
CA PRO A 27 8.82 39.32 -19.90
C PRO A 27 10.18 38.66 -19.66
N ILE A 28 11.10 39.34 -18.95
CA ILE A 28 12.44 38.81 -18.64
C ILE A 28 12.34 37.59 -17.72
N VAL A 29 11.53 37.68 -16.65
CA VAL A 29 11.27 36.56 -15.72
C VAL A 29 10.54 35.42 -16.43
N TYR A 30 9.61 35.72 -17.34
CA TYR A 30 8.93 34.72 -18.15
C TYR A 30 9.89 34.00 -19.11
N VAL A 31 10.76 34.73 -19.81
CA VAL A 31 11.79 34.14 -20.68
C VAL A 31 12.80 33.34 -19.85
N ALA A 32 13.27 33.87 -18.72
CA ALA A 32 14.15 33.14 -17.81
C ALA A 32 13.49 31.87 -17.27
N SER A 33 12.20 31.91 -16.92
CA SER A 33 11.38 30.74 -16.55
C SER A 33 11.30 29.73 -17.69
N LYS A 34 11.08 30.16 -18.94
CA LYS A 34 11.02 29.28 -20.11
C LYS A 34 12.38 28.69 -20.47
N VAL A 35 13.46 29.47 -20.38
CA VAL A 35 14.84 28.99 -20.55
C VAL A 35 15.20 28.01 -19.44
N TYR A 36 14.79 28.27 -18.19
CA TYR A 36 14.98 27.34 -17.08
C TYR A 36 14.17 26.06 -17.27
N GLN A 37 12.93 26.12 -17.75
CA GLN A 37 12.14 24.93 -18.11
C GLN A 37 12.76 24.17 -19.29
N LEU A 38 13.29 24.86 -20.30
CA LEU A 38 13.98 24.25 -21.43
C LEU A 38 15.29 23.60 -20.98
N PHE A 39 16.04 24.28 -20.10
CA PHE A 39 17.25 23.76 -19.47
C PHE A 39 16.92 22.58 -18.56
N GLN A 40 15.84 22.58 -17.79
CA GLN A 40 15.39 21.42 -17.03
C GLN A 40 14.95 20.26 -17.93
N ARG A 41 14.36 20.53 -19.10
CA ARG A 41 14.05 19.51 -20.11
C ARG A 41 15.31 18.97 -20.79
N PHE A 42 16.26 19.83 -21.09
CA PHE A 42 17.53 19.51 -21.74
C PHE A 42 18.48 18.80 -20.79
N LEU A 43 18.58 19.28 -19.55
CA LEU A 43 19.26 18.63 -18.43
C LEU A 43 18.51 17.37 -18.02
N GLY A 44 17.18 17.32 -18.05
CA GLY A 44 16.43 16.07 -17.87
C GLY A 44 16.66 15.06 -19.00
N TYR A 45 17.01 15.53 -20.21
CA TYR A 45 17.34 14.71 -21.37
C TYR A 45 18.80 14.24 -21.34
N PHE A 46 19.75 15.11 -20.95
CA PHE A 46 21.19 14.81 -20.82
C PHE A 46 21.56 14.14 -19.49
N CYS A 47 20.97 14.56 -18.38
CA CYS A 47 21.02 13.90 -17.08
C CYS A 47 20.00 12.75 -16.95
N ARG A 48 19.63 12.11 -18.07
CA ARG A 48 19.26 10.68 -18.09
C ARG A 48 20.39 9.74 -17.61
N ILE A 49 21.38 10.29 -16.92
CA ILE A 49 22.34 9.61 -16.03
C ILE A 49 21.83 9.58 -14.57
N GLY A 50 20.62 10.08 -14.27
CA GLY A 50 20.06 10.04 -12.90
C GLY A 50 18.54 9.86 -12.79
N THR A 51 17.79 9.80 -13.88
CA THR A 51 16.47 9.15 -13.84
C THR A 51 16.72 7.65 -13.93
N PHE A 52 16.31 6.88 -12.91
CA PHE A 52 16.21 5.40 -12.89
C PHE A 52 16.53 4.67 -14.20
N PRO A 53 17.32 3.58 -14.20
CA PRO A 53 17.84 2.95 -15.41
C PRO A 53 16.72 2.25 -16.19
N PHE A 54 15.96 2.99 -16.99
CA PHE A 54 14.96 2.43 -17.90
C PHE A 54 14.95 3.23 -19.19
N GLY A 55 16.05 3.12 -19.91
CA GLY A 55 16.09 3.40 -21.33
C GLY A 55 17.42 2.96 -21.92
N GLU A 56 17.52 1.72 -22.41
CA GLU A 56 18.13 1.51 -23.71
C GLU A 56 17.84 0.17 -24.38
N ARG A 57 18.04 0.21 -25.69
CA ARG A 57 17.54 -0.65 -26.75
C ARG A 57 18.27 -1.99 -26.75
N GLN A 58 17.62 -3.05 -26.28
CA GLN A 58 17.58 -4.40 -26.87
C GLN A 58 16.61 -5.23 -26.03
N ARG A 59 15.46 -5.62 -26.60
CA ARG A 59 14.37 -6.28 -25.87
C ARG A 59 14.57 -7.79 -25.93
N SER A 60 15.00 -8.42 -24.83
CA SER A 60 14.93 -9.87 -24.69
C SER A 60 13.48 -10.35 -24.59
N ALA A 61 13.18 -11.53 -25.13
CA ALA A 61 11.84 -12.14 -25.08
C ALA A 61 11.31 -12.31 -23.63
N VAL A 62 12.23 -12.42 -22.66
CA VAL A 62 11.93 -12.52 -21.22
C VAL A 62 11.32 -11.22 -20.68
N LYS A 63 11.84 -10.05 -21.07
CA LYS A 63 11.28 -8.75 -20.66
C LYS A 63 9.89 -8.51 -21.27
N ARG A 64 9.63 -9.04 -22.48
CA ARG A 64 8.31 -8.99 -23.12
C ARG A 64 7.28 -9.83 -22.34
N LYS A 65 7.66 -11.02 -21.83
CA LYS A 65 6.80 -11.83 -20.94
C LYS A 65 6.56 -11.19 -19.57
N ILE A 66 7.57 -10.57 -18.96
CA ILE A 66 7.40 -9.81 -17.71
C ILE A 66 6.45 -8.63 -17.93
N GLN A 67 6.54 -7.93 -19.07
CA GLN A 67 5.60 -6.87 -19.46
C GLN A 67 4.17 -7.36 -19.71
N GLU A 68 3.99 -8.60 -20.17
CA GLU A 68 2.67 -9.24 -20.27
C GLU A 68 2.06 -9.54 -18.89
N PHE A 69 2.88 -9.91 -17.90
CA PHE A 69 2.45 -10.05 -16.50
C PHE A 69 1.96 -8.72 -15.88
N TYR A 70 2.54 -7.58 -16.28
CA TYR A 70 2.14 -6.24 -15.82
C TYR A 70 1.00 -5.59 -16.64
N ARG A 71 0.29 -6.34 -17.51
CA ARG A 71 -0.88 -5.85 -18.28
C ARG A 71 -2.12 -5.48 -17.42
N GLY A 72 -1.99 -5.35 -16.10
CA GLY A 72 -3.03 -4.88 -15.18
C GLY A 72 -3.11 -3.37 -14.88
N GLY A 73 -2.04 -2.57 -15.04
CA GLY A 73 -2.02 -1.18 -14.56
C GLY A 73 -2.43 -0.04 -15.51
N CYS A 74 -3.34 0.87 -15.14
CA CYS A 74 -3.80 2.10 -15.81
C CYS A 74 -2.75 3.05 -16.42
N TYR A 75 -1.46 2.86 -16.11
CA TYR A 75 -0.39 3.51 -16.86
C TYR A 75 0.03 2.60 -18.02
N ASP A 76 0.07 3.14 -19.23
CA ASP A 76 0.70 2.44 -20.34
C ASP A 76 2.17 2.18 -19.99
N THR A 77 2.52 0.93 -19.69
CA THR A 77 3.90 0.54 -19.38
C THR A 77 4.82 0.68 -20.59
N HIS A 78 4.26 0.83 -21.80
CA HIS A 78 5.01 1.12 -23.02
C HIS A 78 5.32 2.61 -23.18
N ASN A 79 4.57 3.51 -22.54
CA ASN A 79 4.75 4.96 -22.74
C ASN A 79 4.92 5.80 -21.47
N ARG A 80 4.59 5.36 -20.26
CA ARG A 80 4.65 6.13 -18.99
C ARG A 80 4.04 7.56 -19.05
N THR A 81 3.38 7.97 -20.14
CA THR A 81 2.92 9.34 -20.39
C THR A 81 1.41 9.51 -20.49
N GLY A 82 0.64 8.41 -20.42
CA GLY A 82 -0.82 8.47 -20.44
C GLY A 82 -1.43 7.60 -19.35
N PHE A 83 -2.04 8.24 -18.35
CA PHE A 83 -3.10 7.63 -17.58
C PHE A 83 -4.22 7.19 -18.55
N ASP A 84 -4.64 5.92 -18.49
CA ASP A 84 -5.79 5.40 -19.26
C ASP A 84 -7.02 5.27 -18.33
N PRO A 85 -7.95 6.25 -18.36
CA PRO A 85 -9.17 6.20 -17.55
C PRO A 85 -10.02 4.96 -17.83
N LYS A 86 -9.98 4.41 -19.07
CA LYS A 86 -10.75 3.21 -19.42
C LYS A 86 -10.17 1.97 -18.74
N ARG A 87 -8.85 1.88 -18.61
CA ARG A 87 -8.20 0.79 -17.87
C ARG A 87 -8.48 0.87 -16.38
N LEU A 88 -8.51 2.08 -15.83
CA LEU A 88 -8.94 2.31 -14.45
C LEU A 88 -10.38 1.84 -14.22
N GLU A 89 -11.29 2.27 -15.08
CA GLU A 89 -12.69 1.88 -14.97
C GLU A 89 -12.87 0.35 -15.13
N ARG A 90 -12.09 -0.30 -16.00
CA ARG A 90 -12.08 -1.78 -16.08
C ARG A 90 -11.58 -2.42 -14.79
N ALA A 91 -10.55 -1.88 -14.15
CA ALA A 91 -10.03 -2.42 -12.90
C ALA A 91 -11.06 -2.27 -11.77
N PHE A 92 -11.73 -1.12 -11.67
CA PHE A 92 -12.79 -0.93 -10.70
C PHE A 92 -13.96 -1.87 -10.92
N ARG A 93 -14.43 -2.06 -12.16
CA ARG A 93 -15.51 -3.02 -12.45
C ARG A 93 -15.20 -4.45 -12.00
N VAL A 94 -13.94 -4.87 -12.10
CA VAL A 94 -13.50 -6.20 -11.60
C VAL A 94 -13.53 -6.26 -10.07
N LEU A 95 -13.20 -5.18 -9.37
CA LEU A 95 -13.32 -5.13 -7.92
C LEU A 95 -14.79 -5.06 -7.48
N GLU A 96 -15.61 -4.27 -8.15
CA GLU A 96 -17.05 -4.17 -7.87
C GLU A 96 -17.77 -5.49 -8.13
N SER A 97 -17.34 -6.27 -9.14
CA SER A 97 -17.89 -7.60 -9.40
C SER A 97 -17.58 -8.63 -8.29
N ILE A 98 -16.64 -8.34 -7.38
CA ILE A 98 -16.41 -9.10 -6.15
C ILE A 98 -16.91 -8.38 -4.89
N GLY A 99 -17.80 -7.40 -5.02
CA GLY A 99 -18.42 -6.73 -3.88
C GLY A 99 -17.65 -5.53 -3.32
N ALA A 100 -16.58 -5.08 -3.98
CA ALA A 100 -15.96 -3.81 -3.62
C ALA A 100 -16.91 -2.63 -3.83
N ARG A 101 -16.79 -1.60 -2.99
CA ARG A 101 -17.63 -0.41 -3.03
C ARG A 101 -16.78 0.85 -3.16
N ARG A 102 -17.03 1.65 -4.21
CA ARG A 102 -16.45 2.99 -4.34
C ARG A 102 -17.05 3.92 -3.29
N ARG A 103 -16.23 4.81 -2.78
CA ARG A 103 -16.61 5.85 -1.81
C ARG A 103 -15.91 7.14 -2.18
N GLU A 104 -16.69 8.21 -2.26
CA GLU A 104 -16.16 9.56 -2.28
C GLU A 104 -16.07 10.04 -0.84
N ILE A 105 -14.86 10.40 -0.40
CA ILE A 105 -14.62 10.89 0.95
C ILE A 105 -13.96 12.26 0.84
N ARG A 106 -14.37 13.22 1.68
CA ARG A 106 -13.75 14.55 1.72
C ARG A 106 -12.80 14.64 2.89
N SER A 107 -11.58 15.13 2.63
CA SER A 107 -10.62 15.43 3.69
C SER A 107 -11.07 16.60 4.55
N LYS A 108 -10.43 16.78 5.70
CA LYS A 108 -10.61 17.96 6.57
C LYS A 108 -10.28 19.30 5.88
N ALA A 109 -9.54 19.26 4.76
CA ALA A 109 -9.28 20.42 3.92
C ALA A 109 -10.33 20.61 2.80
N GLY A 110 -11.34 19.75 2.72
CA GLY A 110 -12.38 19.75 1.69
C GLY A 110 -11.99 19.02 0.41
N THR A 111 -10.78 18.46 0.34
CA THR A 111 -10.27 17.74 -0.84
C THR A 111 -11.07 16.46 -1.06
N LYS A 112 -11.62 16.29 -2.26
CA LYS A 112 -12.28 15.07 -2.67
C LYS A 112 -11.26 13.96 -2.90
N LEU A 113 -11.46 12.83 -2.22
CA LEU A 113 -10.66 11.62 -2.34
C LEU A 113 -11.52 10.51 -2.91
N ASP A 114 -11.06 9.88 -4.00
CA ASP A 114 -11.64 8.64 -4.50
C ASP A 114 -11.08 7.47 -3.68
N SER A 115 -11.97 6.61 -3.19
CA SER A 115 -11.61 5.48 -2.33
C SER A 115 -12.45 4.24 -2.63
N MET A 116 -11.92 3.08 -2.26
CA MET A 116 -12.50 1.78 -2.54
C MET A 116 -12.37 0.94 -1.29
N LEU A 117 -13.50 0.45 -0.82
CA LEU A 117 -13.60 -0.49 0.29
C LEU A 117 -13.87 -1.88 -0.27
N VAL A 118 -12.98 -2.82 0.01
CA VAL A 118 -13.15 -4.24 -0.31
C VAL A 118 -13.28 -5.00 1.00
N ARG A 119 -14.50 -5.43 1.32
CA ARG A 119 -14.74 -6.18 2.56
C ARG A 119 -14.68 -7.66 2.29
N TYR A 120 -13.97 -8.42 3.12
CA TYR A 120 -13.89 -9.87 3.02
C TYR A 120 -15.28 -10.50 2.99
N ARG A 121 -16.18 -10.04 3.88
CA ARG A 121 -17.57 -10.51 3.90
C ARG A 121 -18.32 -10.27 2.58
N ASP A 122 -18.10 -9.13 1.94
CA ASP A 122 -18.77 -8.81 0.67
C ASP A 122 -18.22 -9.71 -0.46
N VAL A 123 -16.91 -9.94 -0.48
CA VAL A 123 -16.26 -10.88 -1.41
C VAL A 123 -16.78 -12.30 -1.20
N LYS A 124 -16.87 -12.74 0.05
CA LYS A 124 -17.41 -14.05 0.43
C LYS A 124 -18.84 -14.22 -0.04
N THR A 125 -19.73 -13.29 0.32
CA THR A 125 -21.13 -13.30 -0.13
C THR A 125 -21.22 -13.33 -1.65
N LYS A 126 -20.36 -12.58 -2.35
CA LYS A 126 -20.37 -12.57 -3.83
C LYS A 126 -19.94 -13.90 -4.43
N ILE A 127 -18.96 -14.58 -3.84
CA ILE A 127 -18.56 -15.93 -4.24
C ILE A 127 -19.74 -16.90 -4.02
N GLU A 128 -20.39 -16.83 -2.86
CA GLU A 128 -21.53 -17.68 -2.49
C GLU A 128 -22.75 -17.47 -3.41
N GLU A 129 -23.12 -16.22 -3.71
CA GLU A 129 -24.20 -15.86 -4.65
C GLU A 129 -23.97 -16.41 -6.08
N ASN A 130 -22.72 -16.59 -6.47
CA ASN A 130 -22.34 -17.14 -7.77
C ASN A 130 -22.16 -18.66 -7.75
N GLY A 131 -22.60 -19.31 -6.68
CA GLY A 131 -22.54 -20.75 -6.53
C GLY A 131 -21.16 -21.27 -6.19
N GLY A 132 -20.29 -20.40 -5.67
CA GLY A 132 -19.06 -20.80 -5.02
C GLY A 132 -19.27 -21.10 -3.55
N MET A 133 -18.28 -21.74 -2.95
CA MET A 133 -18.15 -21.88 -1.52
C MET A 133 -16.70 -21.58 -1.18
N ILE A 134 -16.47 -20.66 -0.24
CA ILE A 134 -15.16 -20.53 0.38
C ILE A 134 -15.07 -21.66 1.40
N CYS A 135 -14.44 -22.75 0.99
CA CYS A 135 -14.07 -23.80 1.92
C CYS A 135 -13.00 -23.22 2.83
N ASP A 136 -13.36 -23.07 4.10
CA ASP A 136 -12.44 -22.73 5.17
C ASP A 136 -11.16 -23.57 5.01
N SER A 137 -10.03 -22.87 4.90
CA SER A 137 -8.74 -23.43 4.49
C SER A 137 -8.41 -24.78 5.15
N PHE A 138 -8.36 -25.83 4.33
CA PHE A 138 -7.95 -27.17 4.73
C PHE A 138 -6.44 -27.32 4.55
N PRO A 139 -5.74 -28.09 5.39
CA PRO A 139 -4.42 -28.57 5.04
C PRO A 139 -4.56 -29.45 3.77
N LEU A 140 -3.95 -29.01 2.66
CA LEU A 140 -3.92 -29.76 1.42
C LEU A 140 -2.48 -30.15 1.11
N GLN A 141 -2.23 -31.43 0.84
CA GLN A 141 -0.96 -31.87 0.28
C GLN A 141 -1.09 -31.93 -1.24
N ILE A 142 -0.28 -31.14 -1.95
CA ILE A 142 -0.14 -31.25 -3.40
C ILE A 142 0.63 -32.54 -3.67
N VAL A 143 -0.02 -33.53 -4.28
CA VAL A 143 0.53 -34.88 -4.44
C VAL A 143 1.33 -35.00 -5.74
N SER A 144 0.95 -34.27 -6.79
CA SER A 144 1.74 -34.21 -8.03
C SER A 144 1.28 -33.12 -9.00
N LYS A 145 2.20 -32.69 -9.88
CA LYS A 145 1.88 -32.08 -11.17
C LYS A 145 1.85 -33.19 -12.21
N LYS A 146 0.72 -33.39 -12.91
CA LYS A 146 0.66 -34.29 -14.06
C LYS A 146 0.52 -33.46 -15.32
N HIS A 147 1.40 -33.68 -16.29
CA HIS A 147 1.24 -33.14 -17.65
C HIS A 147 0.27 -34.02 -18.42
N GLU A 148 -0.93 -33.51 -18.68
CA GLU A 148 -1.90 -34.12 -19.60
C GLU A 148 -2.09 -33.16 -20.79
N GLY A 149 -1.22 -33.27 -21.80
CA GLY A 149 -1.24 -32.41 -22.98
C GLY A 149 -0.75 -30.98 -22.72
N LYS A 150 -1.25 -29.99 -23.48
CA LYS A 150 -0.84 -28.57 -23.40
C LYS A 150 -1.23 -27.88 -22.07
N ASN A 151 -1.92 -28.56 -21.15
CA ASN A 151 -2.40 -27.98 -19.90
C ASN A 151 -1.80 -28.70 -18.69
N GLU A 152 -1.14 -27.95 -17.80
CA GLU A 152 -0.71 -28.43 -16.49
C GLU A 152 -1.92 -28.58 -15.55
N LYS A 153 -2.09 -29.76 -14.93
CA LYS A 153 -3.05 -29.98 -13.85
C LYS A 153 -2.32 -30.24 -12.53
N LEU A 154 -2.78 -29.60 -11.46
CA LEU A 154 -2.37 -29.83 -10.08
C LEU A 154 -3.38 -30.78 -9.42
N TYR A 155 -2.88 -31.83 -8.77
CA TYR A 155 -3.68 -32.77 -8.00
C TYR A 155 -3.33 -32.64 -6.52
N CYS A 156 -4.34 -32.42 -5.67
CA CYS A 156 -4.16 -32.44 -4.22
C CYS A 156 -5.00 -33.57 -3.61
N LYS A 157 -4.47 -34.19 -2.55
CA LYS A 157 -5.17 -35.19 -1.74
C LYS A 157 -5.31 -34.63 -0.33
N LYS A 158 -6.43 -34.94 0.32
CA LYS A 158 -6.59 -34.71 1.75
C LYS A 158 -5.51 -35.52 2.47
N SER A 159 -4.53 -34.88 3.11
CA SER A 159 -3.49 -35.59 3.84
C SER A 159 -4.02 -35.95 5.22
N GLU A 160 -3.98 -37.23 5.54
CA GLU A 160 -4.02 -37.71 6.92
C GLU A 160 -2.57 -37.62 7.42
N GLY A 161 -2.21 -36.54 8.11
CA GLY A 161 -0.97 -36.48 8.90
C GLY A 161 0.24 -35.71 8.32
N SER A 162 0.12 -34.96 7.22
CA SER A 162 1.16 -33.99 6.83
C SER A 162 0.56 -32.61 6.52
N VAL A 163 0.82 -31.65 7.40
CA VAL A 163 0.24 -30.31 7.38
C VAL A 163 1.33 -29.35 7.01
N ASP A 164 1.31 -28.81 5.78
CA ASP A 164 2.20 -27.69 5.45
C ASP A 164 1.63 -26.73 4.41
N GLN A 165 0.39 -26.86 3.93
CA GLN A 165 -0.15 -25.87 3.00
C GLN A 165 -1.62 -25.54 3.25
N TYR A 166 -1.87 -24.26 3.54
CA TYR A 166 -3.22 -23.71 3.63
C TYR A 166 -3.55 -23.07 2.30
N VAL A 167 -4.77 -23.27 1.82
CA VAL A 167 -5.25 -22.60 0.61
C VAL A 167 -6.69 -22.21 0.89
N ASP A 168 -7.05 -20.95 0.67
CA ASP A 168 -8.46 -20.59 0.51
C ASP A 168 -8.95 -21.26 -0.76
N LEU A 169 -9.70 -22.33 -0.56
CA LEU A 169 -10.20 -23.16 -1.64
C LEU A 169 -11.59 -22.64 -2.00
N ILE A 170 -11.69 -22.13 -3.23
CA ILE A 170 -12.96 -21.71 -3.78
C ILE A 170 -13.48 -22.87 -4.63
N THR A 171 -14.49 -23.58 -4.13
CA THR A 171 -15.13 -24.70 -4.83
C THR A 171 -16.52 -24.30 -5.31
N ARG A 172 -17.09 -25.09 -6.23
CA ARG A 172 -18.50 -24.95 -6.60
C ARG A 172 -19.38 -25.56 -5.50
N ASN A 173 -20.49 -24.91 -5.19
CA ASN A 173 -21.53 -25.44 -4.32
C ASN A 173 -22.23 -26.65 -4.99
N PRO A 174 -22.33 -27.82 -4.32
CA PRO A 174 -23.04 -28.98 -4.85
C PRO A 174 -24.53 -28.63 -5.09
N GLY A 175 -24.90 -28.39 -6.35
CA GLY A 175 -26.28 -28.05 -6.75
C GLY A 175 -26.41 -26.82 -7.67
N GLN A 176 -25.33 -26.08 -7.92
CA GLN A 176 -25.35 -24.92 -8.82
C GLN A 176 -25.03 -25.30 -10.27
N THR A 177 -25.64 -24.58 -11.22
CA THR A 177 -25.43 -24.82 -12.65
C THR A 177 -23.99 -24.51 -13.05
N THR A 178 -23.43 -25.35 -13.91
CA THR A 178 -22.04 -25.22 -14.37
C THR A 178 -21.81 -23.87 -15.07
N GLU A 179 -22.78 -23.37 -15.82
CA GLU A 179 -22.64 -22.16 -16.65
C GLU A 179 -22.44 -20.87 -15.83
N LYS A 180 -23.27 -20.62 -14.80
CA LYS A 180 -23.15 -19.41 -13.96
C LYS A 180 -21.81 -19.39 -13.24
N TRP A 181 -21.41 -20.53 -12.69
CA TRP A 181 -20.13 -20.72 -12.01
C TRP A 181 -18.94 -20.52 -12.95
N GLU A 182 -18.96 -21.17 -14.12
CA GLU A 182 -17.90 -21.05 -15.13
C GLU A 182 -17.73 -19.61 -15.62
N LYS A 183 -18.85 -18.91 -15.85
CA LYS A 183 -18.84 -17.49 -16.22
C LYS A 183 -18.20 -16.64 -15.12
N PHE A 184 -18.61 -16.82 -13.86
CA PHE A 184 -18.03 -16.09 -12.72
C PHE A 184 -16.52 -16.36 -12.60
N CYS A 185 -16.11 -17.63 -12.72
CA CYS A 185 -14.70 -18.01 -12.66
C CYS A 185 -13.87 -17.37 -13.78
N LYS A 186 -14.37 -17.43 -15.02
CA LYS A 186 -13.69 -16.88 -16.19
C LYS A 186 -13.61 -15.35 -16.13
N GLU A 187 -14.70 -14.70 -15.80
CA GLU A 187 -14.81 -13.24 -15.87
C GLU A 187 -14.24 -12.52 -14.64
N THR A 188 -14.17 -13.21 -13.49
CA THR A 188 -13.84 -12.61 -12.20
C THR A 188 -12.61 -13.27 -11.58
N LEU A 189 -12.69 -14.55 -11.18
CA LEU A 189 -11.62 -15.22 -10.43
C LEU A 189 -10.31 -15.30 -11.24
N SER A 190 -10.38 -15.59 -12.54
CA SER A 190 -9.20 -15.64 -13.41
C SER A 190 -8.51 -14.27 -13.53
N LYS A 191 -9.28 -13.17 -13.55
CA LYS A 191 -8.76 -11.81 -13.67
C LYS A 191 -8.12 -11.31 -12.37
N LEU A 192 -8.44 -11.93 -11.23
CA LEU A 192 -7.77 -11.73 -9.95
C LEU A 192 -6.46 -12.52 -9.83
N GLY A 193 -6.11 -13.33 -10.85
CA GLY A 193 -4.89 -14.13 -10.85
C GLY A 193 -5.00 -15.44 -10.06
N LEU A 194 -6.21 -15.91 -9.75
CA LEU A 194 -6.43 -17.19 -9.08
C LEU A 194 -6.22 -18.35 -10.06
N LYS A 195 -5.51 -19.40 -9.63
CA LYS A 195 -5.18 -20.55 -10.48
C LYS A 195 -6.25 -21.63 -10.36
N LYS A 196 -6.78 -22.08 -11.49
CA LYS A 196 -7.69 -23.23 -11.57
C LYS A 196 -6.92 -24.53 -11.30
N VAL A 197 -7.46 -25.41 -10.46
CA VAL A 197 -6.94 -26.74 -10.14
C VAL A 197 -8.07 -27.78 -10.11
N MET A 198 -7.70 -29.06 -10.08
CA MET A 198 -8.65 -30.17 -9.94
C MET A 198 -8.43 -30.89 -8.61
N LEU A 199 -9.48 -31.05 -7.81
CA LEU A 199 -9.44 -31.75 -6.52
C LEU A 199 -10.46 -32.88 -6.51
N GLY A 200 -9.98 -34.13 -6.47
CA GLY A 200 -10.88 -35.30 -6.44
C GLY A 200 -11.84 -35.40 -7.63
N GLY A 201 -11.52 -34.79 -8.78
CA GLY A 201 -12.40 -34.72 -9.95
C GLY A 201 -13.27 -33.46 -10.03
N GLU A 202 -13.29 -32.63 -8.99
CA GLU A 202 -14.01 -31.35 -9.00
C GLU A 202 -13.09 -30.17 -9.33
N GLU A 203 -13.64 -29.16 -9.99
CA GLU A 203 -12.92 -27.92 -10.28
C GLU A 203 -12.85 -27.05 -9.01
N ALA A 204 -11.64 -26.61 -8.66
CA ALA A 204 -11.42 -25.65 -7.58
C ALA A 204 -10.49 -24.53 -8.04
N TYR A 205 -10.55 -23.38 -7.36
CA TYR A 205 -9.64 -22.27 -7.60
C TYR A 205 -8.81 -22.03 -6.34
N ILE A 206 -7.49 -21.98 -6.55
CA ILE A 206 -6.49 -21.76 -5.49
C ILE A 206 -6.02 -20.32 -5.58
N ALA A 207 -6.10 -19.61 -4.44
CA ALA A 207 -5.65 -18.24 -4.36
C ALA A 207 -4.12 -18.08 -4.48
N LYS A 208 -3.36 -19.03 -3.90
CA LYS A 208 -1.91 -19.29 -4.08
C LYS A 208 -1.56 -20.50 -3.19
N GLU A 209 -0.39 -21.11 -3.37
CA GLU A 209 0.18 -22.08 -2.42
C GLU A 209 0.76 -21.32 -1.22
N TRP A 210 0.36 -21.65 0.02
CA TRP A 210 0.87 -21.02 1.24
C TRP A 210 1.72 -22.06 1.94
N GLY A 211 3.02 -21.82 2.14
CA GLY A 211 3.92 -22.83 2.69
C GLY A 211 4.10 -22.75 4.21
N GLY A 212 4.05 -23.92 4.87
CA GLY A 212 4.83 -24.28 6.05
C GLY A 212 4.36 -23.80 7.43
N MET A 213 3.06 -23.69 7.70
CA MET A 213 2.57 -23.43 9.07
C MET A 213 1.91 -24.66 9.68
N LYS A 214 2.37 -25.08 10.88
CA LYS A 214 1.88 -26.28 11.56
C LYS A 214 0.56 -26.14 12.31
N ASN A 215 0.01 -24.93 12.46
CA ASN A 215 -1.32 -24.63 13.02
C ASN A 215 -1.54 -23.11 12.98
N PRO A 216 -2.07 -22.52 11.89
CA PRO A 216 -2.42 -21.12 11.88
C PRO A 216 -3.67 -20.95 12.73
N ILE A 217 -3.49 -20.40 13.93
CA ILE A 217 -4.52 -19.55 14.53
C ILE A 217 -4.90 -18.55 13.41
N ARG A 218 -6.20 -18.37 13.17
CA ARG A 218 -6.64 -17.46 12.11
C ARG A 218 -6.64 -16.04 12.66
N PRO A 219 -6.17 -15.05 11.88
CA PRO A 219 -6.43 -13.66 12.22
C PRO A 219 -7.94 -13.44 12.37
N THR A 220 -8.32 -12.61 13.34
CA THR A 220 -9.69 -12.24 13.60
C THR A 220 -10.27 -11.49 12.39
N PRO A 221 -11.51 -11.77 11.97
CA PRO A 221 -12.13 -11.19 10.77
C PRO A 221 -12.45 -9.68 10.86
N ASN A 222 -11.89 -8.99 11.86
CA ASN A 222 -12.18 -7.58 12.18
C ASN A 222 -10.99 -6.66 11.92
N GLN A 223 -10.02 -7.06 11.10
CA GLN A 223 -8.90 -6.21 10.72
C GLN A 223 -9.26 -5.31 9.53
N LEU A 224 -8.90 -4.03 9.58
CA LEU A 224 -8.94 -3.09 8.45
C LEU A 224 -7.53 -2.72 8.02
N PHE A 225 -7.22 -2.93 6.74
CA PHE A 225 -5.96 -2.55 6.15
C PHE A 225 -6.15 -1.29 5.31
N VAL A 226 -5.67 -0.16 5.83
CA VAL A 226 -5.67 1.12 5.13
C VAL A 226 -4.40 1.23 4.31
N ARG A 227 -4.56 1.19 2.99
CA ARG A 227 -3.44 1.13 2.05
C ARG A 227 -2.99 2.53 1.64
N CYS A 228 -1.82 2.92 2.15
CA CYS A 228 -1.08 4.11 1.77
C CYS A 228 -0.15 3.78 0.59
N ASN A 229 -0.59 4.08 -0.63
CA ASN A 229 0.19 3.80 -1.84
C ASN A 229 1.26 4.88 -2.11
N ALA A 230 2.06 4.68 -3.16
CA ALA A 230 2.73 5.81 -3.81
C ALA A 230 1.70 6.62 -4.63
N PRO A 231 1.83 7.95 -4.80
CA PRO A 231 0.88 8.77 -5.56
C PRO A 231 0.73 8.36 -7.02
N THR A 232 1.74 7.69 -7.57
CA THR A 232 1.75 7.15 -8.93
C THR A 232 1.06 5.79 -9.05
N GLU A 233 0.71 5.15 -7.93
CA GLU A 233 -0.01 3.89 -7.91
C GLU A 233 -1.50 4.15 -7.69
N CYS A 234 -2.32 3.70 -8.63
CA CYS A 234 -3.76 3.77 -8.46
C CYS A 234 -4.23 2.73 -7.45
N MET A 235 -5.14 3.13 -6.57
CA MET A 235 -5.88 2.29 -5.64
C MET A 235 -6.48 1.01 -6.26
N ALA A 236 -6.92 1.04 -7.53
CA ALA A 236 -7.52 -0.11 -8.22
C ALA A 236 -6.48 -1.10 -8.79
N MET A 237 -5.19 -0.72 -8.75
CA MET A 237 -4.11 -1.45 -9.40
C MET A 237 -2.96 -1.82 -8.48
N GLY A 238 -2.81 -1.10 -7.37
CA GLY A 238 -1.76 -1.39 -6.41
C GLY A 238 -1.75 -2.90 -6.21
N LYS A 239 -0.57 -3.52 -6.41
CA LYS A 239 -0.33 -4.97 -6.57
C LYS A 239 -1.52 -5.78 -6.03
N ARG A 240 -2.39 -6.25 -6.94
CA ARG A 240 -3.61 -7.02 -6.60
C ARG A 240 -3.28 -8.19 -5.66
N ASP A 241 -2.06 -8.69 -5.78
CA ASP A 241 -1.44 -9.63 -4.88
C ASP A 241 -1.50 -9.17 -3.41
N THR A 242 -1.03 -7.97 -3.03
CA THR A 242 -1.16 -7.43 -1.66
C THR A 242 -2.62 -7.46 -1.17
N MET A 243 -3.58 -7.04 -1.99
CA MET A 243 -5.01 -7.10 -1.62
C MET A 243 -5.48 -8.54 -1.44
N ARG A 244 -5.06 -9.46 -2.31
CA ARG A 244 -5.37 -10.89 -2.19
C ARG A 244 -4.84 -11.46 -0.87
N HIS A 245 -3.61 -11.13 -0.51
CA HIS A 245 -3.00 -11.62 0.73
C HIS A 245 -3.75 -11.10 1.96
N VAL A 246 -4.11 -9.81 1.96
CA VAL A 246 -4.91 -9.23 3.05
C VAL A 246 -6.31 -9.83 3.13
N LEU A 247 -6.99 -10.00 2.00
CA LEU A 247 -8.31 -10.66 1.97
C LEU A 247 -8.23 -12.12 2.43
N GLY A 248 -7.12 -12.82 2.14
CA GLY A 248 -6.84 -14.15 2.68
C GLY A 248 -6.59 -14.16 4.19
N CYS A 249 -6.21 -13.02 4.77
CA CYS A 249 -6.19 -12.82 6.23
C CYS A 249 -7.58 -12.50 6.79
N ARG A 250 -8.65 -12.55 5.98
CA ARG A 250 -10.02 -12.11 6.32
C ARG A 250 -10.11 -10.64 6.71
N GLY A 251 -9.13 -9.84 6.30
CA GLY A 251 -9.11 -8.41 6.52
C GLY A 251 -9.90 -7.66 5.46
N ASP A 252 -10.51 -6.56 5.88
CA ASP A 252 -11.10 -5.59 4.95
C ASP A 252 -10.00 -4.65 4.46
N VAL A 253 -10.07 -4.20 3.21
CA VAL A 253 -9.07 -3.33 2.60
C VAL A 253 -9.72 -2.00 2.23
N LEU A 254 -9.14 -0.91 2.72
CA LEU A 254 -9.48 0.45 2.31
C LEU A 254 -8.32 1.04 1.51
N CYS A 255 -8.54 1.27 0.22
CA CYS A 255 -7.59 1.94 -0.67
C CYS A 255 -8.11 3.31 -1.06
N PHE A 256 -7.22 4.24 -1.36
CA PHE A 256 -7.58 5.58 -1.83
C PHE A 256 -6.51 6.14 -2.76
N ASP A 257 -6.90 7.11 -3.58
CA ASP A 257 -6.00 7.90 -4.42
C ASP A 257 -5.66 9.23 -3.72
N TYR A 258 -4.39 9.64 -3.79
CA TYR A 258 -3.94 10.90 -3.19
C TYR A 258 -4.37 12.12 -4.02
N PRO A 259 -4.38 13.32 -3.41
CA PRO A 259 -4.67 14.56 -4.12
C PRO A 259 -3.78 14.76 -5.34
N GLY A 260 -4.40 15.11 -6.48
CA GLY A 260 -3.71 15.26 -7.76
C GLY A 260 -3.44 13.95 -8.50
N SER A 261 -3.88 12.80 -7.97
CA SER A 261 -3.78 11.49 -8.61
C SER A 261 -5.14 10.96 -9.05
N ASN A 262 -5.18 10.39 -10.25
CA ASN A 262 -6.33 9.68 -10.82
C ASN A 262 -7.65 10.49 -10.73
N ARG A 263 -8.54 10.15 -9.79
CA ARG A 263 -9.85 10.77 -9.59
C ARG A 263 -9.96 11.65 -8.34
N SER A 264 -8.92 11.66 -7.51
CA SER A 264 -8.86 12.55 -6.36
C SER A 264 -8.49 13.96 -6.82
N GLU A 265 -9.16 14.95 -6.25
CA GLU A 265 -8.93 16.36 -6.55
C GLU A 265 -7.78 16.92 -5.71
N GLY A 266 -7.42 18.19 -5.93
CA GLY A 266 -6.44 18.91 -5.10
C GLY A 266 -5.01 18.87 -5.65
N ILE A 267 -4.10 19.46 -4.87
CA ILE A 267 -2.69 19.64 -5.25
C ILE A 267 -1.83 18.65 -4.45
N PRO A 268 -0.99 17.84 -5.11
CA PRO A 268 -0.11 16.92 -4.43
C PRO A 268 0.90 17.70 -3.57
N SER A 269 0.97 17.35 -2.29
CA SER A 269 1.95 17.89 -1.35
C SER A 269 2.09 16.97 -0.15
N GLU A 270 3.18 17.10 0.60
CA GLU A 270 3.42 16.32 1.82
C GLU A 270 2.24 16.38 2.79
N GLY A 271 1.84 17.60 3.19
CA GLY A 271 0.72 17.79 4.11
C GLY A 271 -0.60 17.28 3.55
N ALA A 272 -0.84 17.39 2.24
CA ALA A 272 -2.04 16.86 1.62
C ALA A 272 -2.07 15.32 1.65
N TYR A 273 -0.92 14.65 1.46
CA TYR A 273 -0.83 13.20 1.56
C TYR A 273 -1.09 12.70 2.98
N TYR A 274 -0.50 13.36 3.97
CA TYR A 274 -0.75 13.07 5.38
C TYR A 274 -2.23 13.25 5.73
N LEU A 275 -2.85 14.38 5.37
CA LEU A 275 -4.27 14.61 5.61
C LEU A 275 -5.17 13.58 4.93
N SER A 276 -4.82 13.12 3.73
CA SER A 276 -5.57 12.05 3.06
C SER A 276 -5.48 10.74 3.82
N GLY A 277 -4.29 10.36 4.27
CA GLY A 277 -4.12 9.19 5.14
C GLY A 277 -4.95 9.30 6.41
N GLU A 278 -4.92 10.47 7.06
CA GLU A 278 -5.67 10.71 8.30
C GLU A 278 -7.17 10.56 8.08
N THR A 279 -7.68 11.15 7.00
CA THR A 279 -9.09 11.08 6.61
C THR A 279 -9.53 9.63 6.43
N MET A 280 -8.68 8.77 5.86
CA MET A 280 -9.03 7.39 5.55
C MET A 280 -9.01 6.50 6.79
N VAL A 281 -8.06 6.70 7.69
CA VAL A 281 -8.03 5.99 8.96
C VAL A 281 -9.18 6.43 9.86
N GLU A 282 -9.46 7.73 9.93
CA GLU A 282 -10.61 8.27 10.67
C GLU A 282 -11.94 7.75 10.11
N TYR A 283 -12.09 7.68 8.78
CA TYR A 283 -13.26 7.05 8.15
C TYR A 283 -13.37 5.56 8.52
N GLY A 284 -12.24 4.83 8.52
CA GLY A 284 -12.20 3.44 8.99
C GLY A 284 -12.68 3.30 10.43
N HIS A 285 -12.24 4.18 11.32
CA HIS A 285 -12.60 4.12 12.72
C HIS A 285 -14.04 4.61 12.99
N HIS A 286 -14.37 5.84 12.59
CA HIS A 286 -15.62 6.50 12.95
C HIS A 286 -16.81 6.05 12.11
N ASP A 287 -16.63 5.88 10.80
CA ASP A 287 -17.73 5.58 9.88
C ASP A 287 -17.91 4.08 9.64
N LEU A 288 -16.82 3.32 9.62
CA LEU A 288 -16.86 1.86 9.44
C LEU A 288 -16.84 1.07 10.76
N GLY A 289 -16.53 1.72 11.89
CA GLY A 289 -16.62 1.14 13.23
C GLY A 289 -15.46 0.21 13.61
N TYR A 290 -14.29 0.33 12.99
CA TYR A 290 -13.11 -0.45 13.39
C TYR A 290 -12.42 0.17 14.59
N ASP A 291 -12.06 -0.64 15.59
CA ASP A 291 -11.17 -0.19 16.66
C ASP A 291 -9.78 0.13 16.10
N TRP A 292 -9.11 1.14 16.66
CA TRP A 292 -7.76 1.56 16.28
C TRP A 292 -6.75 0.40 16.28
N LYS A 293 -6.79 -0.46 17.31
CA LYS A 293 -5.96 -1.67 17.43
C LYS A 293 -6.16 -2.71 16.32
N ASN A 294 -7.26 -2.59 15.57
CA ASN A 294 -7.59 -3.46 14.45
C ASN A 294 -7.34 -2.79 13.09
N ILE A 295 -6.79 -1.57 13.09
CA ILE A 295 -6.39 -0.87 11.86
C ILE A 295 -4.89 -1.08 11.63
N TRP A 296 -4.56 -1.55 10.43
CA TRP A 296 -3.21 -1.63 9.90
C TRP A 296 -3.02 -0.60 8.80
N VAL A 297 -2.04 0.29 8.95
CA VAL A 297 -1.63 1.20 7.87
C VAL A 297 -0.51 0.57 7.07
N PHE A 298 -0.81 0.21 5.82
CA PHE A 298 0.16 -0.42 4.92
C PHE A 298 0.76 0.62 3.97
N GLY A 299 2.04 0.90 4.09
CA GLY A 299 2.76 1.90 3.29
C GLY A 299 3.81 1.29 2.37
N PHE A 300 3.73 1.57 1.07
CA PHE A 300 4.77 1.19 0.09
C PHE A 300 5.54 2.42 -0.41
N CYS A 301 6.88 2.39 -0.38
CA CYS A 301 7.72 3.51 -0.83
C CYS A 301 7.31 4.84 -0.15
N LEU A 302 6.89 5.86 -0.91
CA LEU A 302 6.36 7.13 -0.37
C LEU A 302 5.15 6.91 0.55
N GLY A 303 4.32 5.92 0.25
CA GLY A 303 3.21 5.53 1.11
C GLY A 303 3.67 5.03 2.49
N GLY A 304 4.91 4.56 2.61
CA GLY A 304 5.58 4.28 3.87
C GLY A 304 5.67 5.51 4.77
N ALA A 305 5.89 6.69 4.19
CA ALA A 305 5.97 7.92 4.96
C ALA A 305 4.60 8.37 5.50
N VAL A 306 3.55 8.20 4.70
CA VAL A 306 2.16 8.40 5.14
C VAL A 306 1.79 7.38 6.22
N ALA A 307 2.14 6.11 6.06
CA ALA A 307 1.89 5.09 7.08
C ALA A 307 2.63 5.38 8.40
N CYS A 308 3.90 5.83 8.35
CA CYS A 308 4.64 6.25 9.54
C CYS A 308 4.01 7.47 10.22
N HIS A 309 3.50 8.44 9.44
CA HIS A 309 2.74 9.58 9.96
C HIS A 309 1.49 9.14 10.72
N LEU A 310 0.70 8.26 10.12
CA LEU A 310 -0.52 7.73 10.75
C LEU A 310 -0.18 6.93 12.01
N ALA A 311 0.85 6.10 11.95
CA ALA A 311 1.29 5.31 13.09
C ALA A 311 1.77 6.19 14.25
N ALA A 312 2.54 7.25 13.97
CA ALA A 312 3.01 8.18 14.99
C ALA A 312 1.89 9.05 15.59
N LYS A 313 0.92 9.45 14.76
CA LYS A 313 -0.24 10.26 15.18
C LYS A 313 -1.18 9.47 16.08
N TYR A 314 -1.59 8.28 15.65
CA TYR A 314 -2.56 7.43 16.35
C TYR A 314 -1.89 6.35 17.21
N HIS A 315 -0.62 6.57 17.57
CA HIS A 315 0.20 5.61 18.32
C HIS A 315 -0.46 5.15 19.62
N LYS A 316 -0.96 6.11 20.41
CA LYS A 316 -1.60 5.83 21.71
C LYS A 316 -2.89 5.02 21.58
N GLU A 317 -3.50 5.01 20.40
CA GLU A 317 -4.74 4.27 20.14
C GLU A 317 -4.46 2.82 19.72
N GLY A 318 -3.19 2.43 19.51
CA GLY A 318 -2.82 1.06 19.18
C GLY A 318 -2.80 0.74 17.68
N ILE A 319 -2.76 1.76 16.82
CA ILE A 319 -2.70 1.53 15.36
C ILE A 319 -1.46 0.71 14.98
N ASN A 320 -1.62 -0.20 14.02
CA ASN A 320 -0.54 -1.07 13.56
C ASN A 320 0.10 -0.54 12.28
N LEU A 321 1.41 -0.77 12.13
CA LEU A 321 2.20 -0.31 11.00
C LEU A 321 2.64 -1.49 10.14
N SER A 322 2.53 -1.36 8.82
CA SER A 322 3.24 -2.22 7.89
C SER A 322 3.90 -1.38 6.80
N THR A 323 5.20 -1.50 6.62
CA THR A 323 5.93 -0.77 5.57
C THR A 323 6.66 -1.72 4.64
N GLN A 324 6.68 -1.40 3.36
CA GLN A 324 7.48 -2.10 2.37
C GLN A 324 8.33 -1.10 1.59
N ASN A 325 9.65 -1.30 1.60
CA ASN A 325 10.63 -0.47 0.90
C ASN A 325 10.44 1.02 1.22
N ALA A 326 10.18 1.33 2.49
CA ALA A 326 10.05 2.68 2.99
C ALA A 326 11.44 3.27 3.28
N PHE A 327 11.60 4.56 3.02
CA PHE A 327 12.82 5.29 3.38
C PHE A 327 12.77 5.80 4.82
N ALA A 328 13.93 6.01 5.43
CA ALA A 328 14.06 6.66 6.73
C ALA A 328 13.68 8.15 6.65
N ASP A 329 14.27 8.86 5.70
CA ASP A 329 13.92 10.23 5.36
C ASP A 329 14.16 10.48 3.87
N LEU A 330 13.32 11.32 3.26
CA LEU A 330 13.37 11.54 1.82
C LEU A 330 14.65 12.27 1.41
N LEU A 331 15.10 13.24 2.20
CA LEU A 331 16.32 14.01 1.92
C LEU A 331 17.58 13.14 1.96
N GLY A 332 17.72 12.30 2.97
CA GLY A 332 18.80 11.34 3.16
C GLY A 332 18.84 10.32 2.03
N THR A 333 17.67 9.84 1.60
CA THR A 333 17.55 8.97 0.42
C THR A 333 18.04 9.67 -0.84
N TYR A 334 17.69 10.95 -1.04
CA TYR A 334 18.21 11.72 -2.16
C TYR A 334 19.71 11.96 -2.06
N LYS A 335 20.26 12.25 -0.87
CA LYS A 335 21.71 12.50 -0.66
C LYS A 335 22.59 11.30 -1.01
N GLN A 336 22.03 10.10 -1.09
CA GLN A 336 22.72 8.90 -1.55
C GLN A 336 22.84 8.81 -3.07
N GLN A 337 22.24 9.74 -3.82
CA GLN A 337 22.30 9.82 -5.27
C GLN A 337 23.53 10.61 -5.74
N ILE A 338 23.63 10.81 -7.07
CA ILE A 338 24.72 11.57 -7.69
C ILE A 338 24.75 13.04 -7.25
N TRP A 339 25.94 13.66 -7.23
CA TRP A 339 26.18 15.02 -6.72
C TRP A 339 25.16 16.10 -7.15
N PRO A 340 24.72 16.19 -8.42
CA PRO A 340 23.70 17.18 -8.80
C PRO A 340 22.35 16.97 -8.12
N ALA A 341 21.92 15.71 -7.97
CA ALA A 341 20.66 15.37 -7.30
C ALA A 341 20.72 15.77 -5.81
N ASN A 342 21.85 15.54 -5.16
CA ASN A 342 22.07 15.90 -3.76
C ASN A 342 21.95 17.41 -3.51
N ARG A 343 22.42 18.23 -4.46
CA ARG A 343 22.33 19.70 -4.37
C ARG A 343 20.92 20.23 -4.61
N LEU A 344 20.14 19.57 -5.47
CA LEU A 344 18.77 19.98 -5.80
C LEU A 344 17.71 19.40 -4.86
N ALA A 345 18.03 18.34 -4.11
CA ALA A 345 17.08 17.65 -3.24
C ALA A 345 16.39 18.56 -2.21
N PRO A 346 17.08 19.47 -1.51
CA PRO A 346 16.41 20.38 -0.58
C PRO A 346 15.32 21.23 -1.28
N HIS A 347 15.62 21.78 -2.46
CA HIS A 347 14.67 22.56 -3.23
C HIS A 347 13.48 21.72 -3.72
N GLY A 348 13.73 20.47 -4.10
CA GLY A 348 12.66 19.54 -4.46
C GLY A 348 11.73 19.21 -3.30
N ILE A 349 12.30 19.05 -2.09
CA ILE A 349 11.52 18.80 -0.87
C ILE A 349 10.72 20.02 -0.45
N ASP A 350 11.28 21.22 -0.57
CA ASP A 350 10.51 22.44 -0.29
C ASP A 350 9.39 22.64 -1.31
N ALA A 351 9.61 22.29 -2.59
CA ALA A 351 8.60 22.40 -3.64
C ALA A 351 7.40 21.45 -3.47
N ILE A 352 7.54 20.37 -2.69
CA ILE A 352 6.44 19.43 -2.39
C ILE A 352 5.75 19.74 -1.05
N LYS A 353 6.20 20.76 -0.31
CA LYS A 353 5.45 21.26 0.83
C LYS A 353 4.21 21.99 0.36
N SER A 354 3.11 21.77 1.06
CA SER A 354 1.88 22.51 0.87
C SER A 354 2.05 23.94 1.34
N GLU A 355 1.61 24.89 0.52
CA GLU A 355 1.41 26.29 0.91
C GLU A 355 -0.05 26.59 1.26
N ASP A 356 -0.95 25.61 1.09
CA ASP A 356 -2.38 25.78 1.38
C ASP A 356 -2.61 25.92 2.90
N PRO A 357 -3.13 27.07 3.39
CA PRO A 357 -3.37 27.27 4.81
C PRO A 357 -4.30 26.23 5.44
N ARG A 358 -5.21 25.63 4.66
CA ARG A 358 -6.12 24.58 5.13
C ARG A 358 -5.41 23.26 5.41
N VAL A 359 -4.25 23.06 4.78
CA VAL A 359 -3.37 21.91 4.97
C VAL A 359 -2.36 22.20 6.08
N THR A 360 -1.62 23.30 5.96
CA THR A 360 -0.51 23.64 6.87
C THR A 360 -0.96 23.93 8.29
N SER A 361 -2.19 24.43 8.50
CA SER A 361 -2.76 24.62 9.84
C SER A 361 -3.15 23.31 10.55
N ARG A 362 -3.20 22.19 9.83
CA ARG A 362 -3.70 20.91 10.36
C ARG A 362 -2.62 19.86 10.52
N VAL A 363 -1.59 19.90 9.69
CA VAL A 363 -0.54 18.88 9.67
C VAL A 363 0.84 19.51 9.52
N GLN A 364 1.76 19.06 10.37
CA GLN A 364 3.17 19.39 10.29
C GLN A 364 3.81 18.67 9.10
N GLN A 365 4.59 19.41 8.31
CA GLN A 365 5.36 18.89 7.18
C GLN A 365 6.82 18.82 7.60
N ASP A 366 7.43 17.64 7.53
CA ASP A 366 8.76 17.35 8.07
C ASP A 366 9.75 16.88 6.99
N GLY A 367 9.39 17.02 5.71
CA GLY A 367 10.20 16.53 4.60
C GLY A 367 10.19 15.01 4.50
N PHE A 368 9.11 14.37 4.95
CA PHE A 368 8.98 12.91 5.04
C PHE A 368 10.04 12.25 5.92
N ASP A 369 10.37 12.83 7.07
CA ASP A 369 11.26 12.23 8.06
C ASP A 369 10.50 11.17 8.88
N ASN A 370 10.61 9.90 8.49
CA ASN A 370 9.90 8.80 9.14
C ASN A 370 10.59 8.37 10.44
N VAL A 371 11.89 8.61 10.55
CA VAL A 371 12.67 8.33 11.76
C VAL A 371 12.21 9.24 12.89
N GLU A 372 12.05 10.54 12.63
CA GLU A 372 11.58 11.49 13.63
C GLU A 372 10.13 11.22 14.05
N LYS A 373 9.23 10.92 13.10
CA LYS A 373 7.85 10.51 13.41
C LYS A 373 7.79 9.33 14.37
N LEU A 374 8.52 8.25 14.05
CA LEU A 374 8.52 7.04 14.88
C LEU A 374 9.28 7.25 16.20
N ARG A 375 10.29 8.12 16.24
CA ARG A 375 10.94 8.53 17.50
C ARG A 375 9.96 9.29 18.41
N ALA A 376 9.17 10.20 17.85
CA ALA A 376 8.12 10.90 18.58
C ALA A 376 7.03 9.93 19.08
N ALA A 377 6.76 8.86 18.34
CA ALA A 377 5.87 7.77 18.78
C ALA A 377 6.47 6.99 19.95
N ALA A 378 7.75 6.61 19.88
CA ALA A 378 8.46 5.89 20.94
C ALA A 378 8.47 6.64 22.28
N ASN A 379 8.54 7.98 22.25
CA ASN A 379 8.46 8.81 23.45
C ASN A 379 7.09 8.75 24.15
N LYS A 380 6.06 8.20 23.50
CA LYS A 380 4.71 8.02 24.06
C LYS A 380 4.50 6.63 24.68
N GLY A 381 5.51 5.77 24.70
CA GLY A 381 5.43 4.37 25.15
C GLY A 381 5.24 3.39 24.00
N LYS A 382 5.35 2.08 24.28
CA LYS A 382 5.12 1.03 23.28
C LYS A 382 3.63 0.78 23.09
N SER A 383 3.19 0.70 21.83
CA SER A 383 1.79 0.45 21.46
C SER A 383 1.72 -0.14 20.05
N GLY A 384 0.74 -1.01 19.79
CA GLY A 384 0.51 -1.60 18.48
C GLY A 384 1.64 -2.52 17.99
N TYR A 385 1.51 -2.97 16.74
CA TYR A 385 2.42 -3.90 16.08
C TYR A 385 3.02 -3.28 14.83
N ALA A 386 4.26 -3.67 14.48
CA ALA A 386 4.89 -3.23 13.24
C ALA A 386 5.44 -4.39 12.40
N PHE A 387 5.21 -4.33 11.09
CA PHE A 387 5.85 -5.20 10.09
C PHE A 387 6.67 -4.39 9.09
N ILE A 388 7.99 -4.53 9.10
CA ILE A 388 8.88 -3.70 8.27
C ILE A 388 9.63 -4.59 7.27
N ILE A 389 9.37 -4.37 5.99
CA ILE A 389 9.95 -5.13 4.90
C ILE A 389 10.88 -4.24 4.09
N ASN A 390 12.08 -4.73 3.83
CA ASN A 390 13.03 -4.12 2.91
C ASN A 390 13.53 -5.15 1.89
N THR A 391 13.66 -4.78 0.63
CA THR A 391 14.27 -5.64 -0.39
C THR A 391 15.76 -5.33 -0.52
N GLU A 392 16.62 -6.36 -0.41
CA GLU A 392 18.09 -6.16 -0.42
C GLU A 392 18.61 -5.60 -1.75
N GLN A 393 17.96 -5.96 -2.86
CA GLN A 393 18.26 -5.47 -4.20
C GLN A 393 17.53 -4.15 -4.55
N ASP A 394 16.98 -3.46 -3.55
CA ASP A 394 16.45 -2.13 -3.76
C ASP A 394 17.59 -1.15 -4.02
N THR A 395 17.68 -0.65 -5.25
CA THR A 395 18.69 0.37 -5.60
C THR A 395 18.22 1.79 -5.27
N THR A 396 17.00 1.94 -4.76
CA THR A 396 16.34 3.21 -4.49
C THR A 396 16.47 3.58 -3.02
N ILE A 397 16.27 2.59 -2.14
CA ILE A 397 16.28 2.74 -0.70
C ILE A 397 17.50 2.00 -0.15
N GLY A 398 18.45 2.75 0.40
CA GLY A 398 19.65 2.17 0.99
C GLY A 398 19.33 1.33 2.24
N ARG A 399 20.14 0.30 2.48
CA ARG A 399 20.06 -0.57 3.67
C ARG A 399 20.01 0.21 4.99
N HIS A 400 20.78 1.30 5.09
CA HIS A 400 20.79 2.16 6.28
C HIS A 400 19.42 2.77 6.60
N SER A 401 18.62 3.09 5.58
CA SER A 401 17.26 3.60 5.77
C SER A 401 16.36 2.56 6.46
N HIS A 402 16.47 1.30 6.06
CA HIS A 402 15.75 0.21 6.70
C HIS A 402 16.21 -0.02 8.15
N GLU A 403 17.52 -0.07 8.38
CA GLU A 403 18.09 -0.26 9.73
C GLU A 403 17.64 0.83 10.69
N ASN A 404 17.63 2.10 10.25
CA ASN A 404 17.14 3.21 11.05
C ASN A 404 15.66 3.09 11.37
N LEU A 405 14.82 2.71 10.39
CA LEU A 405 13.38 2.49 10.60
C LEU A 405 13.11 1.36 11.59
N VAL A 406 13.80 0.24 11.47
CA VAL A 406 13.67 -0.90 12.40
C VAL A 406 14.07 -0.49 13.80
N ALA A 407 15.19 0.23 13.96
CA ALA A 407 15.68 0.65 15.27
C ALA A 407 14.76 1.66 15.99
N VAL A 408 14.06 2.55 15.27
CA VAL A 408 13.06 3.41 15.88
C VAL A 408 11.73 2.70 16.11
N ALA A 409 11.31 1.81 15.21
CA ALA A 409 10.09 1.04 15.36
C ALA A 409 10.16 0.06 16.54
N ASP A 410 11.31 -0.58 16.78
CA ASP A 410 11.51 -1.46 17.93
C ASP A 410 11.25 -0.74 19.27
N ARG A 411 11.52 0.57 19.32
CA ARG A 411 11.25 1.41 20.50
C ARG A 411 9.81 1.89 20.57
N ALA A 412 9.13 2.02 19.42
CA ALA A 412 7.77 2.52 19.34
C ALA A 412 6.70 1.44 19.52
N PHE A 413 6.91 0.22 19.03
CA PHE A 413 5.85 -0.79 18.98
C PHE A 413 6.05 -1.91 20.02
N GLU A 414 4.94 -2.51 20.47
CA GLU A 414 4.99 -3.62 21.43
C GLU A 414 5.69 -4.84 20.85
N LYS A 415 5.44 -5.10 19.57
CA LYS A 415 6.06 -6.18 18.82
C LYS A 415 6.37 -5.71 17.41
N ILE A 416 7.58 -6.01 16.97
CA ILE A 416 7.98 -5.81 15.59
C ILE A 416 8.34 -7.15 14.95
N SER A 417 8.09 -7.26 13.65
CA SER A 417 8.71 -8.24 12.78
C SER A 417 9.32 -7.49 11.59
N ALA A 418 10.61 -7.75 11.33
CA ALA A 418 11.35 -7.08 10.28
C ALA A 418 11.95 -8.11 9.34
N CYS A 419 11.86 -7.86 8.04
CA CYS A 419 12.30 -8.78 7.00
C CYS A 419 13.20 -8.05 5.99
N ASN A 420 14.43 -8.56 5.82
CA ASN A 420 15.25 -8.26 4.66
C ASN A 420 15.02 -9.35 3.61
N TYR A 421 14.33 -8.98 2.54
CA TYR A 421 13.95 -9.89 1.48
C TYR A 421 14.93 -9.82 0.32
N SER A 422 15.54 -10.96 -0.01
CA SER A 422 16.35 -11.11 -1.22
C SER A 422 15.44 -11.56 -2.37
N CYS A 423 15.14 -10.66 -3.30
CA CYS A 423 14.33 -10.97 -4.47
C CYS A 423 15.08 -11.97 -5.38
N PRO A 424 14.47 -13.12 -5.73
CA PRO A 424 15.12 -14.11 -6.59
C PRO A 424 15.23 -13.65 -8.06
N LEU A 425 14.54 -12.57 -8.43
CA LEU A 425 14.59 -12.00 -9.77
C LEU A 425 15.75 -11.01 -9.87
N SER A 426 16.47 -11.05 -11.00
CA SER A 426 17.50 -10.05 -11.30
C SER A 426 16.88 -8.68 -11.57
N GLY A 427 17.50 -7.63 -11.00
CA GLY A 427 17.12 -6.23 -11.21
C GLY A 427 16.70 -5.51 -9.93
N ASN A 428 16.24 -4.27 -10.06
CA ASN A 428 15.77 -3.47 -8.94
C ASN A 428 14.46 -4.08 -8.38
N ALA A 429 14.53 -4.58 -7.15
CA ALA A 429 13.42 -5.23 -6.45
C ALA A 429 12.43 -4.26 -5.82
N HIS A 430 12.63 -2.94 -5.94
CA HIS A 430 11.81 -1.91 -5.30
C HIS A 430 10.31 -2.13 -5.52
N SER A 431 9.88 -2.43 -6.75
CA SER A 431 8.47 -2.64 -7.10
C SER A 431 7.97 -4.07 -6.92
N TYR A 432 8.75 -5.01 -6.39
CA TYR A 432 8.32 -6.39 -6.22
C TYR A 432 7.23 -6.53 -5.15
N ASP A 433 6.22 -7.38 -5.32
CA ASP A 433 5.25 -7.65 -4.23
C ASP A 433 5.87 -8.65 -3.25
N VAL A 434 6.43 -8.14 -2.17
CA VAL A 434 7.18 -8.97 -1.21
C VAL A 434 6.24 -9.77 -0.32
N LEU A 435 5.01 -9.30 -0.10
CA LEU A 435 3.96 -10.12 0.53
C LEU A 435 3.49 -11.27 -0.36
N GLY A 436 3.86 -11.25 -1.65
CA GLY A 436 3.73 -12.39 -2.53
C GLY A 436 4.67 -13.54 -2.19
N ASP A 437 5.73 -13.31 -1.42
CA ASP A 437 6.65 -14.36 -1.03
C ASP A 437 6.08 -15.17 0.15
N PRO A 438 6.00 -16.52 0.06
CA PRO A 438 5.43 -17.33 1.13
C PRO A 438 6.12 -17.17 2.50
N LEU A 439 7.44 -16.93 2.53
CA LEU A 439 8.17 -16.81 3.79
C LEU A 439 7.90 -15.47 4.47
N VAL A 440 7.93 -14.38 3.70
CA VAL A 440 7.60 -13.04 4.20
C VAL A 440 6.15 -13.03 4.68
N PHE A 441 5.26 -13.57 3.86
CA PHE A 441 3.86 -13.63 4.19
C PHE A 441 3.58 -14.49 5.43
N LYS A 442 4.32 -15.59 5.60
CA LYS A 442 4.26 -16.40 6.82
C LYS A 442 4.62 -15.59 8.07
N GLN A 443 5.70 -14.81 8.04
CA GLN A 443 6.09 -13.93 9.14
C GLN A 443 5.02 -12.89 9.46
N PHE A 444 4.35 -12.37 8.43
CA PHE A 444 3.26 -11.43 8.61
C PHE A 444 2.05 -12.06 9.31
N ILE A 445 1.64 -13.27 8.92
CA ILE A 445 0.57 -14.01 9.60
C ILE A 445 0.94 -14.33 11.04
N GLU A 446 2.18 -14.79 11.30
CA GLU A 446 2.64 -15.07 12.66
C GLU A 446 2.53 -13.83 13.56
N LEU A 447 2.82 -12.65 13.01
CA LEU A 447 2.64 -11.38 13.72
C LEU A 447 1.15 -11.07 14.00
N LEU A 448 0.27 -11.25 13.01
CA LEU A 448 -1.18 -11.03 13.17
C LEU A 448 -1.78 -11.99 14.20
N VAL A 449 -1.38 -13.25 14.15
CA VAL A 449 -1.80 -14.29 15.11
C VAL A 449 -1.36 -13.96 16.51
N GLU A 450 -0.11 -13.56 16.69
CA GLU A 450 0.40 -13.18 18.00
C GLU A 450 -0.34 -11.97 18.56
N LYS A 451 -0.70 -10.99 17.71
CA LYS A 451 -1.55 -9.86 18.10
C LYS A 451 -2.89 -10.35 18.65
N ASP A 452 -3.62 -11.12 17.85
CA ASP A 452 -4.96 -11.56 18.22
C ASP A 452 -4.95 -12.47 19.45
N ARG A 453 -3.91 -13.30 19.60
CA ARG A 453 -3.72 -14.15 20.79
C ARG A 453 -3.56 -13.32 22.05
N ARG A 454 -2.71 -12.28 22.03
CA ARG A 454 -2.51 -11.41 23.21
C ARG A 454 -3.76 -10.63 23.57
N GLU A 455 -4.52 -10.18 22.58
CA GLU A 455 -5.78 -9.49 22.82
C GLU A 455 -6.84 -10.41 23.43
N ALA A 456 -6.86 -11.68 23.04
CA ALA A 456 -7.78 -12.68 23.59
C ALA A 456 -7.42 -13.09 25.04
N GLU A 457 -6.12 -13.21 25.36
CA GLU A 457 -5.64 -13.57 26.71
C GLU A 457 -5.83 -12.40 27.72
N GLY A 458 -5.96 -11.17 27.24
CA GLY A 458 -6.04 -9.99 28.09
C GLY A 458 -4.75 -9.73 28.91
N PRO A 459 -4.67 -8.59 29.60
CA PRO A 459 -3.44 -8.20 30.30
C PRO A 459 -3.10 -9.08 31.51
N HIS A 460 -4.11 -9.67 32.18
CA HIS A 460 -3.91 -10.42 33.43
C HIS A 460 -3.38 -11.85 33.21
N GLU A 461 -3.85 -12.56 32.18
CA GLU A 461 -3.41 -13.94 31.94
C GLU A 461 -1.99 -13.97 31.32
N ALA A 462 -1.63 -12.97 30.52
CA ALA A 462 -0.30 -12.86 29.94
C ALA A 462 0.81 -12.77 31.02
N THR A 463 0.57 -12.00 32.09
CA THR A 463 1.52 -11.87 33.21
C THR A 463 1.61 -13.17 34.03
N ALA A 464 0.48 -13.85 34.26
CA ALA A 464 0.45 -15.12 34.98
C ALA A 464 1.23 -16.21 34.21
N ARG A 465 1.07 -16.27 32.89
CA ARG A 465 1.75 -17.24 32.02
C ARG A 465 3.25 -16.97 31.90
N ALA A 466 3.67 -15.71 31.79
CA ALA A 466 5.08 -15.36 31.81
C ALA A 466 5.74 -15.76 33.15
N SER A 467 5.03 -15.56 34.25
CA SER A 467 5.50 -15.96 35.59
C SER A 467 5.61 -17.48 35.74
N SER A 468 4.69 -18.25 35.16
CA SER A 468 4.77 -19.72 35.20
C SER A 468 5.92 -20.28 34.36
N ILE A 469 6.24 -19.66 33.22
CA ILE A 469 7.38 -20.06 32.36
C ILE A 469 8.72 -19.75 33.03
N LEU A 470 8.82 -18.67 33.80
CA LEU A 470 10.04 -18.34 34.55
C LEU A 470 10.20 -19.18 35.83
N ALA A 471 9.10 -19.75 36.34
CA ALA A 471 9.11 -20.62 37.52
C ALA A 471 9.40 -22.10 37.17
N SER A 472 9.32 -22.48 35.88
CA SER A 472 9.67 -23.80 35.34
C SER A 472 11.06 -23.79 34.72
#